data_AF-A0A8X6M3L8-F1
#
_entry.id   AF-A0A8X6M3L8-F1
#
_cell.length_a   1.000
_cell.length_b   1.000
_cell.length_c   1.000
_cell.angle_alpha   90.00
_cell.angle_beta   90.00
_cell.angle_gamma   90.00
#
_symmetry.space_group_name_H-M   'P 1'
#
loop_
_entity.id
_entity.type
_entity.pdbx_description
1 polymer ?
#
loop_
_entity_poly.entity_id
_entity_poly.type
_entity_poly.pdbx_seq_one_letter_code
_entity_poly.pdbx_strand_id
1 'polypeptide(L)'
;MSQGVWNPVKNFPDCKPVCDKTCLNGGTCIGPDVCGCPPEYKGPRCEFYSLNCDIRNLTSDVKISWVCTQSNNETSCRVKCKTPFEFETPTEEVYKCSQDGVWTPPTIPECISPDMAATTTETSEGKKKKI
;
A
#
# COMPACT_ATOMS: atom_id res chain seq x y z
N MET A 1 -58.91 4.89 -21.16
CA MET A 1 -57.75 5.51 -20.47
C MET A 1 -57.90 5.23 -18.99
N SER A 2 -57.30 4.14 -18.49
CA SER A 2 -57.32 3.80 -17.06
C SER A 2 -56.35 4.71 -16.33
N GLN A 3 -56.87 5.62 -15.50
CA GLN A 3 -56.03 6.41 -14.61
C GLN A 3 -55.56 5.50 -13.47
N GLY A 4 -54.28 5.11 -13.53
CA GLY A 4 -53.62 4.37 -12.45
C GLY A 4 -53.38 5.31 -11.28
N VAL A 5 -54.22 5.20 -10.25
CA VAL A 5 -54.00 5.90 -8.98
C VAL A 5 -52.91 5.17 -8.21
N TRP A 6 -51.76 5.80 -8.02
CA TRP A 6 -50.69 5.29 -7.17
C TRP A 6 -50.88 5.80 -5.74
N ASN A 7 -51.17 4.88 -4.82
CA ASN A 7 -51.26 5.17 -3.38
C ASN A 7 -49.98 4.68 -2.68
N PRO A 8 -49.09 5.59 -2.24
CA PRO A 8 -47.95 5.19 -1.42
C PRO A 8 -48.43 4.66 -0.08
N VAL A 9 -48.05 3.42 0.25
CA VAL A 9 -48.23 2.87 1.59
C VAL A 9 -47.35 3.68 2.55
N LYS A 10 -47.93 4.21 3.63
CA LYS A 10 -47.23 5.07 4.61
C LYS A 10 -45.98 4.44 5.24
N ASN A 11 -45.86 3.12 5.23
CA ASN A 11 -44.66 2.40 5.66
C ASN A 11 -43.78 2.09 4.45
N PHE A 12 -42.84 2.98 4.18
CA PHE A 12 -41.66 2.63 3.41
C PHE A 12 -40.73 1.85 4.34
N PRO A 13 -40.30 0.62 3.98
CA PRO A 13 -39.35 -0.11 4.80
C PRO A 13 -38.07 0.72 4.95
N ASP A 14 -37.46 0.69 6.14
CA ASP A 14 -36.20 1.38 6.40
C ASP A 14 -35.20 1.04 5.28
N CYS A 15 -34.70 2.07 4.60
CA CYS A 15 -33.72 1.93 3.53
C CYS A 15 -32.43 1.36 4.12
N LYS A 16 -32.26 0.05 4.04
CA LYS A 16 -31.00 -0.60 4.40
C LYS A 16 -30.05 -0.55 3.19
N PRO A 17 -28.79 -0.19 3.39
CA PRO A 17 -27.78 -0.29 2.33
C PRO A 17 -27.68 -1.75 1.86
N VAL A 18 -27.66 -1.94 0.53
CA VAL A 18 -27.58 -3.25 -0.11
C VAL A 18 -26.32 -3.30 -0.95
N CYS A 19 -25.60 -4.40 -0.82
CA CYS A 19 -24.40 -4.70 -1.61
C CYS A 19 -24.69 -6.00 -2.37
N ASP A 20 -24.61 -5.96 -3.69
CA ASP A 20 -24.81 -7.13 -4.56
C ASP A 20 -23.73 -8.19 -4.26
N LYS A 21 -22.54 -7.72 -3.92
CA LYS A 21 -21.45 -8.55 -3.40
C LYS A 21 -21.26 -8.31 -1.91
N THR A 22 -21.29 -9.38 -1.13
CA THR A 22 -21.10 -9.30 0.31
C THR A 22 -19.73 -8.71 0.66
N CYS A 23 -19.69 -7.79 1.61
CA CYS A 23 -18.46 -7.34 2.26
C CYS A 23 -17.82 -8.52 3.02
N LEU A 24 -16.51 -8.65 2.95
CA LEU A 24 -15.73 -9.70 3.57
C LEU A 24 -15.14 -9.23 4.90
N ASN A 25 -14.56 -10.16 5.66
CA ASN A 25 -13.75 -9.88 6.85
C ASN A 25 -14.41 -8.94 7.89
N GLY A 26 -15.73 -9.06 8.07
CA GLY A 26 -16.48 -8.24 9.02
C GLY A 26 -16.88 -6.85 8.51
N GLY A 27 -16.68 -6.57 7.22
CA GLY A 27 -17.18 -5.35 6.58
C GLY A 27 -18.71 -5.26 6.60
N THR A 28 -19.22 -4.04 6.70
CA THR A 28 -20.68 -3.75 6.70
C THR A 28 -21.04 -2.95 5.47
N CYS A 29 -22.14 -3.29 4.81
CA CYS A 29 -22.65 -2.47 3.71
C CYS A 29 -23.14 -1.13 4.26
N ILE A 30 -22.57 -0.01 3.79
CA ILE A 30 -22.90 1.35 4.26
C ILE A 30 -23.53 2.21 3.15
N GLY A 31 -23.58 1.71 1.93
CA GLY A 31 -24.24 2.31 0.77
C GLY A 31 -24.38 1.28 -0.35
N PRO A 32 -25.04 1.62 -1.47
CA PRO A 32 -25.14 0.74 -2.63
C PRO A 32 -23.75 0.29 -3.11
N ASP A 33 -23.44 -1.00 -2.94
CA ASP A 33 -22.13 -1.60 -3.24
C ASP A 33 -20.93 -0.90 -2.56
N VAL A 34 -21.15 -0.24 -1.43
CA VAL A 34 -20.09 0.41 -0.64
C VAL A 34 -19.94 -0.32 0.69
N CYS A 35 -18.77 -0.90 0.91
CA CYS A 35 -18.39 -1.55 2.17
C CYS A 35 -17.67 -0.59 3.11
N GLY A 36 -18.14 -0.50 4.35
CA GLY A 36 -17.41 0.04 5.49
C GLY A 36 -16.56 -1.06 6.09
N CYS A 37 -15.24 -0.94 5.96
CA CYS A 37 -14.29 -1.96 6.40
C CYS A 37 -13.79 -1.72 7.84
N PRO A 38 -13.50 -2.78 8.60
CA PRO A 38 -12.71 -2.67 9.82
C PRO A 38 -11.32 -2.07 9.54
N PRO A 39 -10.64 -1.49 10.55
CA PRO A 39 -9.34 -0.84 10.37
C PRO A 39 -8.27 -1.72 9.70
N GLU A 40 -8.34 -3.04 9.91
CA GLU A 40 -7.38 -4.03 9.43
C GLU A 40 -7.59 -4.41 7.97
N TYR A 41 -8.72 -4.01 7.36
CA TYR A 41 -9.09 -4.43 6.00
C TYR A 41 -9.39 -3.24 5.07
N LYS A 42 -9.08 -3.43 3.78
CA LYS A 42 -9.28 -2.47 2.69
C LYS A 42 -9.81 -3.20 1.45
N GLY A 43 -10.11 -2.42 0.43
CA GLY A 43 -10.65 -2.90 -0.84
C GLY A 43 -12.16 -2.69 -0.94
N PRO A 44 -12.71 -2.81 -2.16
CA PRO A 44 -14.15 -2.61 -2.41
C PRO A 44 -15.05 -3.48 -1.54
N ARG A 45 -14.56 -4.64 -1.12
CA ARG A 45 -15.26 -5.62 -0.31
C ARG A 45 -14.51 -5.97 0.97
N CYS A 46 -13.56 -5.16 1.42
CA CYS A 46 -12.74 -5.43 2.61
C CYS A 46 -11.95 -6.75 2.50
N GLU A 47 -11.54 -7.11 1.29
CA GLU A 47 -10.84 -8.35 0.97
C GLU A 47 -9.32 -8.29 1.24
N PHE A 48 -8.73 -7.09 1.31
CA PHE A 48 -7.29 -6.90 1.46
C PHE A 48 -6.94 -6.59 2.92
N TYR A 49 -5.96 -7.31 3.48
CA TYR A 49 -5.49 -7.04 4.83
C TYR A 49 -4.49 -5.88 4.80
N SER A 50 -4.90 -4.72 5.31
CA SER A 50 -4.12 -3.48 5.31
C SER A 50 -2.74 -3.62 5.93
N LEU A 51 -2.62 -4.51 6.93
CA LEU A 51 -1.38 -4.73 7.68
C LEU A 51 -0.35 -5.54 6.88
N ASN A 52 -0.75 -6.27 5.82
CA ASN A 52 0.21 -6.89 4.92
C ASN A 52 1.09 -5.84 4.21
N CYS A 53 0.53 -4.65 3.99
CA CYS A 53 1.20 -3.51 3.40
C CYS A 53 1.75 -2.53 4.46
N ASP A 54 2.15 -3.03 5.63
CA ASP A 54 2.97 -2.24 6.55
C ASP A 54 4.43 -2.25 6.08
N ILE A 55 4.95 -1.06 5.73
CA ILE A 55 6.34 -0.87 5.30
C ILE A 55 7.35 -1.32 6.38
N ARG A 56 6.94 -1.37 7.66
CA ARG A 56 7.78 -1.88 8.76
C ARG A 56 8.08 -3.38 8.65
N ASN A 57 7.28 -4.11 7.87
CA ASN A 57 7.53 -5.52 7.58
C ASN A 57 8.58 -5.72 6.48
N LEU A 58 8.81 -4.71 5.62
CA LEU A 58 9.84 -4.75 4.57
C LEU A 58 11.25 -4.52 5.11
N THR A 59 11.37 -3.63 6.11
CA THR A 59 12.63 -3.37 6.78
C THR A 59 12.36 -2.83 8.18
N SER A 60 13.14 -3.31 9.15
CA SER A 60 13.17 -2.80 10.51
C SER A 60 14.30 -1.77 10.72
N ASP A 61 14.93 -1.28 9.64
CA ASP A 61 15.99 -0.28 9.75
C ASP A 61 15.42 1.06 10.26
N VAL A 62 15.85 1.46 11.45
CA VAL A 62 15.47 2.75 12.06
C VAL A 62 16.04 3.95 11.30
N LYS A 63 16.97 3.74 10.36
CA LYS A 63 17.59 4.78 9.54
C LYS A 63 16.76 5.19 8.32
N ILE A 64 15.65 4.53 8.00
CA ILE A 64 14.77 4.95 6.91
C ILE A 64 13.66 5.91 7.37
N SER A 65 13.16 6.70 6.44
CA SER A 65 11.99 7.58 6.53
C SER A 65 11.11 7.31 5.32
N TRP A 66 9.80 7.18 5.52
CA TRP A 66 8.87 6.86 4.44
C TRP A 66 7.63 7.76 4.45
N VAL A 67 7.09 8.01 3.26
CA VAL A 67 5.81 8.68 3.06
C VAL A 67 4.96 7.82 2.14
N CYS A 68 3.83 7.33 2.66
CA CYS A 68 2.94 6.42 1.93
C CYS A 68 1.65 7.12 1.51
N THR A 69 1.27 6.90 0.26
CA THR A 69 -0.02 7.30 -0.32
C THR A 69 -0.85 6.04 -0.56
N GLN A 70 -2.04 5.98 0.03
CA GLN A 70 -2.97 4.86 -0.14
C GLN A 70 -4.01 5.20 -1.21
N SER A 71 -4.18 4.30 -2.18
CA SER A 71 -5.26 4.33 -3.16
C SER A 71 -6.21 3.15 -2.95
N ASN A 72 -7.31 3.09 -3.70
CA ASN A 72 -8.26 1.97 -3.63
C ASN A 72 -7.68 0.61 -4.08
N ASN A 73 -6.52 0.59 -4.75
CA ASN A 73 -5.97 -0.61 -5.37
C ASN A 73 -4.47 -0.84 -5.07
N GLU A 74 -3.75 0.14 -4.54
CA GLU A 74 -2.32 0.03 -4.30
C GLU A 74 -1.89 1.00 -3.20
N THR A 75 -0.95 0.56 -2.35
CA THR A 75 -0.24 1.47 -1.43
C THR A 75 1.10 1.80 -2.04
N SER A 76 1.40 3.08 -2.26
CA SER A 76 2.69 3.52 -2.78
C SER A 76 3.44 4.32 -1.73
N CYS A 77 4.62 3.83 -1.32
CA CYS A 77 5.48 4.43 -0.33
C CYS A 77 6.76 4.95 -0.97
N ARG A 78 7.08 6.21 -0.71
CA ARG A 78 8.39 6.80 -1.02
C ARG A 78 9.30 6.61 0.16
N VAL A 79 10.41 5.89 0.00
CA VAL A 79 11.34 5.57 1.09
C VAL A 79 12.65 6.32 0.85
N LYS A 80 13.19 6.94 1.90
CA LYS A 80 14.47 7.64 1.89
C LYS A 80 15.26 7.30 3.14
N CYS A 81 16.58 7.30 3.06
CA CYS A 81 17.41 7.27 4.26
C CYS A 81 17.31 8.60 5.02
N LYS A 82 17.35 8.54 6.35
CA LYS A 82 17.50 9.70 7.22
C LYS A 82 18.92 10.24 7.05
N THR A 83 19.08 11.55 6.98
CA THR A 83 20.39 12.20 6.94
C THR A 83 21.21 11.81 8.18
N PRO A 84 22.52 11.50 8.04
CA PRO A 84 23.37 11.61 6.85
C PRO A 84 23.46 10.33 6.00
N PHE A 85 22.62 9.32 6.21
CA PHE A 85 22.74 8.05 5.52
C PHE A 85 22.23 8.10 4.07
N GLU A 86 22.82 7.27 3.23
CA GLU A 86 22.44 7.08 1.82
C GLU A 86 22.29 5.59 1.51
N PHE A 87 21.52 5.25 0.48
CA PHE A 87 21.37 3.86 0.06
C PHE A 87 22.69 3.34 -0.52
N GLU A 88 23.04 2.08 -0.20
CA GLU A 88 24.24 1.43 -0.73
C GLU A 88 24.27 1.37 -2.27
N THR A 89 23.09 1.24 -2.90
CA THR A 89 22.94 1.18 -4.35
C THR A 89 21.83 2.13 -4.81
N PRO A 90 21.93 2.72 -6.01
CA PRO A 90 20.80 3.44 -6.59
C PRO A 90 19.67 2.44 -6.87
N THR A 91 18.56 2.58 -6.15
CA THR A 91 17.36 1.75 -6.34
C THR A 91 16.11 2.60 -6.54
N GLU A 92 15.01 1.94 -6.87
CA GLU A 92 13.68 2.56 -6.92
C GLU A 92 13.33 3.19 -5.56
N GLU A 93 13.08 4.50 -5.54
CA GLU A 93 12.66 5.23 -4.33
C GLU A 93 11.18 4.96 -3.96
N VAL A 94 10.45 4.27 -4.85
CA VAL A 94 9.00 4.06 -4.75
C VAL A 94 8.69 2.56 -4.62
N TYR A 95 8.12 2.20 -3.47
CA TYR A 95 7.69 0.85 -3.12
C TYR A 95 6.18 0.76 -3.21
N LYS A 96 5.68 -0.21 -3.98
CA LYS A 96 4.26 -0.43 -4.20
C LYS A 96 3.83 -1.75 -3.57
N CYS A 97 2.80 -1.71 -2.74
CA CYS A 97 2.17 -2.91 -2.20
C CYS A 97 0.89 -3.21 -2.98
N SER A 98 0.82 -4.41 -3.55
CA SER A 98 -0.36 -4.91 -4.23
C SER A 98 -1.47 -5.30 -3.25
N GLN A 99 -2.66 -5.52 -3.80
CA GLN A 99 -3.82 -6.07 -3.10
C GLN A 99 -3.54 -7.41 -2.38
N ASP A 100 -2.63 -8.22 -2.91
CA ASP A 100 -2.22 -9.50 -2.33
C ASP A 100 -1.20 -9.34 -1.18
N GLY A 101 -0.84 -8.11 -0.82
CA GLY A 101 0.18 -7.84 0.20
C GLY A 101 1.62 -8.00 -0.30
N VAL A 102 1.83 -8.00 -1.62
CA VAL A 102 3.15 -8.19 -2.22
C VAL A 102 3.76 -6.83 -2.51
N TRP A 103 4.90 -6.56 -1.88
CA TRP A 103 5.69 -5.37 -2.14
C TRP A 103 6.57 -5.50 -3.37
N THR A 104 6.60 -4.45 -4.18
CA THR A 104 7.45 -4.31 -5.36
C THR A 104 8.13 -2.94 -5.32
N PRO A 105 9.46 -2.88 -5.18
CA PRO A 105 10.39 -3.99 -4.93
C PRO A 105 10.13 -4.72 -3.59
N PRO A 106 10.55 -5.99 -3.44
CA PRO A 106 10.28 -6.78 -2.23
C PRO A 106 11.25 -6.53 -1.08
N THR A 107 12.32 -5.75 -1.28
CA THR A 107 13.32 -5.43 -0.25
C THR A 107 13.79 -3.98 -0.36
N ILE A 108 14.04 -3.36 0.79
CA ILE A 108 14.60 -2.00 0.88
C ILE A 108 16.12 -2.13 1.13
N PRO A 109 16.99 -1.48 0.33
CA PRO A 109 18.43 -1.50 0.56
C PRO A 109 18.82 -0.89 1.90
N GLU A 110 20.00 -1.26 2.40
CA GLU A 110 20.50 -0.71 3.65
C GLU A 110 20.93 0.76 3.51
N CYS A 111 20.72 1.51 4.59
CA CYS A 111 21.19 2.88 4.73
C CYS A 111 22.60 2.89 5.35
N ILE A 112 23.60 3.21 4.54
CA ILE A 112 25.01 3.28 4.93
C ILE A 112 25.49 4.73 5.06
N SER A 113 26.61 4.95 5.75
CA SER A 113 27.19 6.30 5.84
C SER A 113 27.76 6.72 4.48
N PRO A 114 27.81 8.03 4.17
CA PRO A 114 28.33 8.53 2.90
C PRO A 114 29.77 8.07 2.62
N ASP A 115 30.59 7.94 3.68
CA ASP A 115 31.97 7.48 3.58
C ASP A 115 32.07 6.03 3.05
N MET A 116 31.08 5.19 3.36
CA MET A 116 31.01 3.81 2.88
C MET A 116 30.34 3.72 1.50
N ALA A 117 29.35 4.58 1.21
CA ALA A 117 28.71 4.64 -0.11
C ALA A 117 29.69 5.06 -1.22
N ALA A 118 30.62 5.98 -0.91
CA ALA A 118 31.67 6.39 -1.85
C ALA A 118 32.70 5.28 -2.14
N THR A 119 32.89 4.32 -1.22
CA THR A 119 33.95 3.29 -1.35
C THR A 119 33.54 2.15 -2.30
N THR A 120 32.24 1.88 -2.48
CA THR A 120 31.74 0.77 -3.33
C THR A 120 31.76 1.10 -4.82
N THR A 121 31.90 2.38 -5.20
CA THR A 121 31.98 2.81 -6.61
C THR A 121 33.42 2.88 -7.16
N GLU A 122 34.45 2.65 -6.32
CA GLU A 122 35.87 2.69 -6.72
C GLU A 122 36.60 1.35 -6.58
N THR A 123 35.99 0.21 -6.95
CA THR A 123 36.75 -1.04 -7.18
C THR A 123 36.35 -1.74 -8.47
N SER A 124 36.50 -1.05 -9.60
CA SER A 124 36.62 -1.71 -10.91
C SER A 124 37.44 -0.88 -11.91
N GLU A 125 38.72 -0.62 -11.64
CA GLU A 125 39.72 -0.43 -12.69
C GLU A 125 41.15 -0.46 -12.10
N GLY A 126 41.96 -1.45 -12.51
CA GLY A 126 43.41 -1.39 -12.26
C GLY A 126 44.11 -2.68 -11.81
N LYS A 127 44.03 -3.78 -12.57
CA LYS A 127 45.04 -4.85 -12.50
C LYS A 127 45.77 -5.00 -13.84
N LYS A 128 46.57 -3.98 -14.20
CA LYS A 128 47.62 -4.12 -15.22
C LYS A 128 48.77 -4.93 -14.58
N LYS A 129 48.75 -6.25 -14.78
CA LYS A 129 49.86 -7.14 -14.41
C LYS A 129 51.01 -6.89 -15.38
N LYS A 130 52.09 -6.30 -14.86
CA LYS A 130 53.40 -6.15 -15.52
C LYS A 130 54.32 -7.21 -14.94
N ILE A 131 54.70 -8.21 -15.74
CA ILE A 131 55.90 -9.07 -15.63
C ILE A 131 56.13 -9.63 -17.02
#